data_AF-A0A4P9ZAJ0-F1
#
_entry.id   AF-A0A4P9ZAJ0-F1
#
_cell.length_a   1.000
_cell.length_b   1.000
_cell.length_c   1.000
_cell.angle_alpha   90.00
_cell.angle_beta   90.00
_cell.angle_gamma   90.00
#
_symmetry.space_group_name_H-M   'P 1'
#
loop_
_entity.id
_entity.type
_entity.pdbx_description
1 polymer ?
#
loop_
_entity_poly.entity_id
_entity_poly.type
_entity_poly.pdbx_seq_one_letter_code
_entity_poly.pdbx_strand_id
1 'polypeptide(L)'
;MSKASEDYLKKDSDVSALESLFAGSLSGVVARAVTAPLDTIKIRLQLQQTKNAQVSGTLVISRLLREEGVRALWKGNVPAEFLYVLYGAVQFTSYSALNHSFHEFQQHHGVELLKLTHAFFVGCATGIVSTMVTYPFDLLRTRLVAHEAKNFLSMTSIARQILRSQGVRGFYFGLQPSLFSFVASSGLFFWSYSLARTATEALPVEQIWGVEALCGFAAGTTAKALSFPLDTIRKRVQIMRPDSVLSMLKQNWKAHSLRGFYKGFLVSLLKTAPTSAISIAVYERTIAFERKQRL
;
A
#
# COMPACT_ATOMS: atom_id res chain seq x y z
N MET A 1 -25.65 -29.97 -14.51
CA MET A 1 -26.07 -29.40 -13.21
C MET A 1 -24.89 -28.63 -12.64
N SER A 2 -25.00 -27.29 -12.65
CA SER A 2 -23.95 -26.36 -12.25
C SER A 2 -23.71 -26.48 -10.74
N LYS A 3 -22.48 -26.83 -10.34
CA LYS A 3 -22.04 -26.75 -8.94
C LYS A 3 -22.12 -25.26 -8.55
N ALA A 4 -23.14 -24.90 -7.77
CA ALA A 4 -23.23 -23.57 -7.18
C ALA A 4 -21.91 -23.26 -6.48
N SER A 5 -21.31 -22.11 -6.79
CA SER A 5 -20.14 -21.60 -6.11
C SER A 5 -20.50 -21.45 -4.63
N GLU A 6 -20.00 -22.34 -3.78
CA GLU A 6 -20.13 -22.18 -2.33
C GLU A 6 -19.40 -20.88 -1.96
N ASP A 7 -20.18 -19.89 -1.59
CA ASP A 7 -19.70 -18.58 -1.16
C ASP A 7 -19.20 -18.69 0.29
N TYR A 8 -17.89 -18.89 0.43
CA TYR A 8 -17.21 -19.08 1.71
C TYR A 8 -16.97 -17.77 2.48
N LEU A 9 -17.43 -16.62 1.97
CA LEU A 9 -17.40 -15.33 2.69
C LEU A 9 -18.63 -15.13 3.60
N LYS A 10 -19.52 -16.12 3.70
CA LYS A 10 -20.71 -16.04 4.57
C LYS A 10 -20.34 -16.08 6.06
N LYS A 11 -21.13 -15.36 6.83
CA LYS A 11 -21.00 -15.10 8.29
C LYS A 11 -20.96 -16.36 9.18
N ASP A 12 -21.28 -17.55 8.65
CA ASP A 12 -21.41 -18.81 9.38
C ASP A 12 -20.45 -19.92 8.91
N SER A 13 -19.35 -19.60 8.23
CA SER A 13 -18.34 -20.60 7.88
C SER A 13 -17.36 -20.84 9.03
N ASP A 14 -17.39 -22.03 9.63
CA ASP A 14 -16.35 -22.50 10.57
C ASP A 14 -15.02 -22.65 9.82
N VAL A 15 -14.23 -21.58 9.74
CA VAL A 15 -12.87 -21.57 9.18
C VAL A 15 -11.91 -21.37 10.34
N SER A 16 -10.93 -22.27 10.48
CA SER A 16 -9.93 -22.14 11.54
C SER A 16 -9.09 -20.88 11.33
N ALA A 17 -8.61 -20.27 12.42
CA ALA A 17 -7.74 -19.10 12.35
C ALA A 17 -6.45 -19.38 11.54
N LEU A 18 -5.91 -20.60 11.61
CA LEU A 18 -4.73 -21.00 10.84
C LEU A 18 -5.02 -21.11 9.33
N GLU A 19 -6.18 -21.64 8.95
CA GLU A 19 -6.62 -21.73 7.54
C GLU A 19 -6.84 -20.33 6.97
N SER A 20 -7.53 -19.47 7.72
CA SER A 20 -7.77 -18.08 7.34
C SER A 20 -6.46 -17.32 7.19
N LEU A 21 -5.49 -17.55 8.08
CA LEU A 21 -4.17 -16.94 8.02
C LEU A 21 -3.38 -17.41 6.80
N PHE A 22 -3.37 -18.71 6.52
CA PHE A 22 -2.66 -19.28 5.37
C PHE A 22 -3.29 -18.85 4.05
N ALA A 23 -4.60 -19.02 3.89
CA ALA A 23 -5.35 -18.60 2.71
C ALA A 23 -5.29 -17.08 2.50
N GLY A 24 -5.36 -16.29 3.58
CA GLY A 24 -5.20 -14.84 3.54
C GLY A 24 -3.80 -14.42 3.10
N SER A 25 -2.76 -15.06 3.63
CA SER A 25 -1.37 -14.75 3.28
C SER A 25 -1.06 -15.15 1.83
N LEU A 26 -1.48 -16.34 1.41
CA LEU A 26 -1.29 -16.83 0.05
C LEU A 26 -2.03 -15.96 -0.96
N SER A 27 -3.28 -15.61 -0.67
CA SER A 27 -4.07 -14.74 -1.55
C SER A 27 -3.46 -13.35 -1.69
N GLY A 28 -2.95 -12.78 -0.60
CA GLY A 28 -2.19 -11.54 -0.61
C GLY A 28 -0.96 -11.61 -1.51
N VAL A 29 -0.09 -12.60 -1.32
CA VAL A 29 1.14 -12.78 -2.13
C VAL A 29 0.82 -12.98 -3.61
N VAL A 30 -0.17 -13.81 -3.94
CA VAL A 30 -0.54 -14.06 -5.34
C VAL A 30 -1.16 -12.82 -5.99
N ALA A 31 -2.10 -12.14 -5.33
CA ALA A 31 -2.71 -10.93 -5.84
C ALA A 31 -1.67 -9.83 -6.11
N ARG A 32 -0.67 -9.72 -5.23
CA ARG A 32 0.44 -8.78 -5.39
C ARG A 32 1.39 -9.17 -6.51
N ALA A 33 1.77 -10.44 -6.60
CA ALA A 33 2.63 -10.92 -7.69
C ALA A 33 2.00 -10.66 -9.07
N VAL A 34 0.68 -10.86 -9.21
CA VAL A 34 -0.03 -10.60 -10.47
C VAL A 34 -0.17 -9.10 -10.76
N THR A 35 -0.39 -8.27 -9.73
CA THR A 35 -0.59 -6.83 -9.90
C THR A 35 0.70 -5.99 -9.82
N ALA A 36 1.84 -6.62 -9.53
CA ALA A 36 3.16 -5.99 -9.43
C ALA A 36 3.55 -5.18 -10.68
N PRO A 37 3.26 -5.62 -11.93
CA PRO A 37 3.52 -4.81 -13.12
C PRO A 37 2.89 -3.42 -13.08
N LEU A 38 1.66 -3.30 -12.57
CA LEU A 38 0.95 -2.02 -12.47
C LEU A 38 1.61 -1.10 -11.44
N ASP A 39 2.10 -1.67 -10.33
CA ASP A 39 2.85 -0.92 -9.33
C ASP A 39 4.18 -0.38 -9.89
N THR A 40 4.91 -1.18 -10.66
CA THR A 40 6.16 -0.77 -11.31
C THR A 40 5.91 0.36 -12.31
N ILE A 41 4.88 0.23 -13.15
CA ILE A 41 4.49 1.26 -14.12
C ILE A 41 4.07 2.55 -13.41
N LYS A 42 3.26 2.45 -12.34
CA LYS A 42 2.86 3.60 -11.52
C LYS A 42 4.08 4.34 -10.98
N ILE A 43 5.01 3.63 -10.33
CA ILE A 43 6.21 4.25 -9.73
C ILE A 43 7.08 4.89 -10.82
N ARG A 44 7.29 4.22 -11.96
CA ARG A 44 8.02 4.81 -13.11
C ARG A 44 7.39 6.11 -13.58
N LEU A 45 6.08 6.14 -13.76
CA LEU A 45 5.34 7.35 -14.14
C LEU A 45 5.49 8.48 -13.10
N GLN A 46 5.43 8.15 -11.80
CA GLN A 46 5.60 9.13 -10.72
C GLN A 46 7.01 9.73 -10.68
N LEU A 47 8.03 8.95 -11.06
CA LEU A 47 9.43 9.35 -11.06
C LEU A 47 9.86 10.14 -12.31
N GLN A 48 9.03 10.21 -13.36
CA GLN A 48 9.37 10.91 -14.59
C GLN A 48 9.52 12.43 -14.41
N GLN A 49 10.70 12.91 -14.78
CA GLN A 49 11.15 14.30 -14.61
C GLN A 49 11.15 15.13 -15.91
N THR A 50 11.15 14.48 -17.08
CA THR A 50 11.51 15.12 -18.36
C THR A 50 10.51 16.20 -18.80
N LYS A 51 10.98 17.45 -18.94
CA LYS A 51 10.18 18.63 -19.33
C LYS A 51 9.49 18.51 -20.70
N ASN A 52 10.01 17.71 -21.64
CA ASN A 52 9.65 17.80 -23.06
C ASN A 52 8.98 16.55 -23.68
N ALA A 53 8.57 15.56 -22.89
CA ALA A 53 7.75 14.50 -23.47
C ALA A 53 6.67 14.10 -22.47
N GLN A 54 5.43 14.33 -22.88
CA GLN A 54 4.26 13.68 -22.31
C GLN A 54 4.38 12.19 -22.65
N VAL A 55 5.21 11.47 -21.89
CA VAL A 55 5.41 10.04 -22.10
C VAL A 55 4.14 9.34 -21.65
N SER A 56 3.31 8.94 -22.62
CA SER A 56 2.13 8.12 -22.38
C SER A 56 2.52 6.86 -21.61
N GLY A 57 1.63 6.34 -20.76
CA GLY A 57 1.87 5.10 -20.02
C GLY A 57 2.26 3.93 -20.93
N THR A 58 1.74 3.90 -22.17
CA THR A 58 2.11 2.92 -23.20
C THR A 58 3.57 3.03 -23.63
N LEU A 59 4.10 4.24 -23.67
CA LEU A 59 5.47 4.53 -24.05
C LEU A 59 6.43 4.15 -22.92
N VAL A 60 6.00 4.28 -21.65
CA VAL A 60 6.74 3.74 -20.49
C VAL A 60 6.82 2.22 -20.56
N ILE A 61 5.70 1.55 -20.84
CA ILE A 61 5.66 0.09 -20.99
C ILE A 61 6.58 -0.34 -22.14
N SER A 62 6.49 0.32 -23.29
CA SER A 62 7.32 0.03 -24.47
C SER A 62 8.81 0.19 -24.17
N ARG A 63 9.22 1.30 -23.54
CA ARG A 63 10.62 1.50 -23.12
C ARG A 63 11.07 0.44 -22.12
N LEU A 64 10.26 0.16 -21.10
CA LEU A 64 10.60 -0.81 -20.08
C LEU A 64 10.80 -2.22 -20.67
N LEU A 65 9.94 -2.63 -21.60
CA LEU A 65 10.07 -3.90 -22.31
C LEU A 65 11.26 -3.93 -23.27
N ARG A 66 11.52 -2.85 -24.02
CA ARG A 66 12.59 -2.80 -25.03
C ARG A 66 13.98 -2.59 -24.42
N GLU A 67 14.08 -1.78 -23.38
CA GLU A 67 15.35 -1.37 -22.79
C GLU A 67 15.76 -2.28 -21.63
N GLU A 68 14.82 -2.80 -20.84
CA GLU A 68 15.11 -3.57 -19.62
C GLU A 68 14.58 -5.01 -19.65
N GLY A 69 13.68 -5.32 -20.58
CA GLY A 69 13.07 -6.65 -20.75
C GLY A 69 11.83 -6.89 -19.88
N VAL A 70 11.13 -7.99 -20.16
CA VAL A 70 9.83 -8.34 -19.51
C VAL A 70 9.94 -8.45 -17.99
N ARG A 71 11.07 -8.99 -17.48
CA ARG A 71 11.30 -9.14 -16.03
C ARG A 71 11.35 -7.80 -15.29
N ALA A 72 11.59 -6.69 -15.99
CA ALA A 72 11.60 -5.37 -15.38
C ALA A 72 10.24 -4.97 -14.79
N LEU A 73 9.13 -5.54 -15.27
CA LEU A 73 7.79 -5.29 -14.74
C LEU A 73 7.64 -5.74 -13.28
N TRP A 74 8.44 -6.70 -12.82
CA TRP A 74 8.46 -7.19 -11.44
C TRP A 74 9.62 -6.63 -10.60
N LYS A 75 10.33 -5.60 -11.09
CA LYS A 75 11.36 -4.93 -10.28
C LYS A 75 10.76 -4.41 -8.99
N GLY A 76 11.43 -4.70 -7.88
CA GLY A 76 10.96 -4.30 -6.55
C GLY A 76 9.79 -5.12 -6.00
N ASN A 77 9.35 -6.21 -6.67
CA ASN A 77 8.30 -7.06 -6.10
C ASN A 77 8.75 -7.74 -4.80
N VAL A 78 9.97 -8.28 -4.77
CA VAL A 78 10.54 -8.94 -3.57
C VAL A 78 10.50 -8.03 -2.34
N PRO A 79 11.11 -6.82 -2.33
CA PRO A 79 11.00 -5.94 -1.17
C PRO A 79 9.56 -5.47 -0.91
N ALA A 80 8.70 -5.41 -1.93
CA ALA A 80 7.29 -5.15 -1.69
C ALA A 80 6.67 -6.26 -0.84
N GLU A 81 6.82 -7.54 -1.19
CA GLU A 81 6.27 -8.65 -0.40
C GLU A 81 6.77 -8.63 1.04
N PHE A 82 8.09 -8.46 1.24
CA PHE A 82 8.67 -8.33 2.58
C PHE A 82 8.05 -7.18 3.37
N LEU A 83 7.86 -6.02 2.73
CA LEU A 83 7.21 -4.86 3.35
C LEU A 83 5.82 -5.24 3.87
N TYR A 84 4.96 -5.85 3.06
CA TYR A 84 3.58 -6.13 3.46
C TYR A 84 3.48 -7.19 4.55
N VAL A 85 4.24 -8.28 4.42
CA VAL A 85 4.26 -9.36 5.42
C VAL A 85 4.76 -8.81 6.76
N LEU A 86 5.87 -8.07 6.75
CA LEU A 86 6.42 -7.47 7.97
C LEU A 86 5.50 -6.39 8.54
N TYR A 87 4.86 -5.59 7.69
CA TYR A 87 3.93 -4.56 8.14
C TYR A 87 2.78 -5.19 8.91
N GLY A 88 2.14 -6.22 8.36
CA GLY A 88 1.06 -6.93 9.05
C GLY A 88 1.51 -7.52 10.39
N ALA A 89 2.62 -8.26 10.40
CA ALA A 89 3.14 -8.90 11.61
C ALA A 89 3.50 -7.88 12.71
N VAL A 90 4.24 -6.82 12.35
CA VAL A 90 4.66 -5.77 13.29
C VAL A 90 3.46 -4.96 13.76
N GLN A 91 2.50 -4.66 12.88
CA GLN A 91 1.30 -3.91 13.23
C GLN A 91 0.50 -4.61 14.32
N PHE A 92 0.15 -5.89 14.15
CA PHE A 92 -0.64 -6.61 15.15
C PHE A 92 0.13 -6.83 16.45
N THR A 93 1.40 -7.23 16.35
CA THR A 93 2.24 -7.46 17.54
C THR A 93 2.46 -6.18 18.33
N SER A 94 2.78 -5.07 17.63
CA SER A 94 3.00 -3.77 18.26
C SER A 94 1.70 -3.19 18.81
N TYR A 95 0.56 -3.39 18.12
CA TYR A 95 -0.73 -2.98 18.63
C TYR A 95 -1.04 -3.69 19.95
N SER A 96 -0.89 -5.02 20.00
CA SER A 96 -1.14 -5.80 21.22
C SER A 96 -0.22 -5.35 22.38
N ALA A 97 1.08 -5.23 22.13
CA ALA A 97 2.04 -4.81 23.14
C ALA A 97 1.79 -3.38 23.65
N LEU A 98 1.61 -2.42 22.74
CA LEU A 98 1.37 -1.02 23.10
C LEU A 98 0.02 -0.84 23.80
N ASN A 99 -1.00 -1.58 23.39
CA ASN A 99 -2.32 -1.54 24.04
C ASN A 99 -2.22 -2.03 25.49
N HIS A 100 -1.51 -3.14 25.72
CA HIS A 100 -1.25 -3.66 27.07
C HIS A 100 -0.48 -2.66 27.93
N SER A 101 0.69 -2.19 27.46
CA SER A 101 1.53 -1.26 28.21
C SER A 101 0.83 0.07 28.48
N PHE A 102 0.03 0.58 27.54
CA PHE A 102 -0.70 1.83 27.73
C PHE A 102 -1.86 1.66 28.70
N HIS A 103 -2.54 0.51 28.69
CA HIS A 103 -3.58 0.18 29.67
C HIS A 103 -3.00 0.05 31.09
N GLU A 104 -1.86 -0.63 31.26
CA GLU A 104 -1.15 -0.68 32.54
C GLU A 104 -0.76 0.72 33.03
N PHE A 105 -0.22 1.55 32.14
CA PHE A 105 0.14 2.94 32.46
C PHE A 105 -1.06 3.74 32.98
N GLN A 106 -2.23 3.59 32.34
CA GLN A 106 -3.48 4.23 32.76
C GLN A 106 -3.93 3.79 34.16
N GLN A 107 -3.85 2.48 34.44
CA GLN A 107 -4.19 1.93 35.75
C GLN A 107 -3.24 2.44 36.84
N HIS A 108 -1.93 2.47 36.56
CA HIS A 108 -0.92 2.94 37.51
C HIS A 108 -1.06 4.43 37.88
N HIS A 109 -1.51 5.27 36.94
CA HIS A 109 -1.67 6.71 37.17
C HIS A 109 -3.11 7.13 37.47
N GLY A 110 -4.05 6.19 37.51
CA GLY A 110 -5.48 6.47 37.72
C GLY A 110 -6.10 7.34 36.62
N VAL A 111 -5.55 7.32 35.39
CA VAL A 111 -6.03 8.14 34.27
C VAL A 111 -6.82 7.27 33.30
N GLU A 112 -8.14 7.41 33.29
CA GLU A 112 -9.01 6.74 32.33
C GLU A 112 -9.25 7.64 31.11
N LEU A 113 -8.62 7.33 29.98
CA LEU A 113 -8.89 8.01 28.71
C LEU A 113 -10.15 7.42 28.07
N LEU A 114 -10.90 8.26 27.36
CA LEU A 114 -11.99 7.81 26.50
C LEU A 114 -11.47 6.75 25.52
N LYS A 115 -12.27 5.70 25.25
CA LYS A 115 -11.92 4.59 24.36
C LYS A 115 -11.36 5.05 23.00
N LEU A 116 -11.94 6.10 22.43
CA LEU A 116 -11.49 6.69 21.16
C LEU A 116 -10.08 7.31 21.27
N THR A 117 -9.80 8.01 22.36
CA THR A 117 -8.51 8.65 22.60
C THR A 117 -7.42 7.62 22.85
N HIS A 118 -7.72 6.57 23.64
CA HIS A 118 -6.82 5.43 23.83
C HIS A 118 -6.48 4.77 22.49
N ALA A 119 -7.51 4.40 21.71
CA ALA A 119 -7.34 3.75 20.42
C ALA A 119 -6.55 4.63 19.43
N PHE A 120 -6.74 5.95 19.46
CA PHE A 120 -5.98 6.89 18.63
C PHE A 120 -4.48 6.86 18.95
N PHE A 121 -4.08 7.00 20.22
CA PHE A 121 -2.67 7.02 20.60
C PHE A 121 -1.98 5.67 20.34
N VAL A 122 -2.61 4.57 20.73
CA VAL A 122 -2.08 3.21 20.47
C VAL A 122 -1.98 2.96 18.98
N GLY A 123 -2.98 3.36 18.19
CA GLY A 123 -2.98 3.26 16.73
C GLY A 123 -1.87 4.08 16.08
N CYS A 124 -1.67 5.34 16.50
CA CYS A 124 -0.59 6.19 16.01
C CYS A 124 0.79 5.62 16.35
N ALA A 125 1.01 5.20 17.59
CA ALA A 125 2.28 4.61 18.01
C ALA A 125 2.58 3.32 17.23
N THR A 126 1.58 2.44 17.09
CA THR A 126 1.68 1.22 16.29
C THR A 126 2.03 1.53 14.84
N GLY A 127 1.37 2.52 14.22
CA GLY A 127 1.62 2.92 12.84
C GLY A 127 3.05 3.46 12.64
N ILE A 128 3.57 4.23 13.60
CA ILE A 128 4.96 4.73 13.58
C ILE A 128 5.94 3.56 13.67
N VAL A 129 5.77 2.65 14.65
CA VAL A 129 6.65 1.49 14.83
C VAL A 129 6.65 0.61 13.59
N SER A 130 5.47 0.27 13.09
CA SER A 130 5.30 -0.56 11.88
C SER A 130 5.94 0.10 10.67
N THR A 131 5.79 1.41 10.51
CA THR A 131 6.44 2.13 9.41
C THR A 131 7.95 2.16 9.57
N MET A 132 8.48 2.41 10.76
CA MET A 132 9.93 2.44 11.01
C MET A 132 10.62 1.12 10.67
N VAL A 133 9.99 -0.01 11.03
CA VAL A 133 10.54 -1.34 10.73
C VAL A 133 10.49 -1.65 9.24
N THR A 134 9.42 -1.23 8.55
CA THR A 134 9.16 -1.59 7.16
C THR A 134 9.70 -0.60 6.13
N TYR A 135 10.05 0.62 6.56
CA TYR A 135 10.50 1.69 5.68
C TYR A 135 11.70 1.33 4.78
N PRO A 136 12.74 0.61 5.28
CA PRO A 136 13.86 0.19 4.43
C PRO A 136 13.41 -0.57 3.17
N PHE A 137 12.38 -1.41 3.28
CA PHE A 137 11.83 -2.15 2.14
C PHE A 137 11.04 -1.26 1.19
N ASP A 138 10.32 -0.25 1.68
CA ASP A 138 9.67 0.75 0.81
C ASP A 138 10.69 1.53 0.00
N LEU A 139 11.79 1.95 0.63
CA LEU A 139 12.86 2.66 -0.06
C LEU A 139 13.56 1.78 -1.09
N LEU A 140 13.91 0.54 -0.72
CA LEU A 140 14.55 -0.43 -1.63
C LEU A 140 13.67 -0.72 -2.84
N ARG A 141 12.37 -0.91 -2.62
CA ARG A 141 11.38 -1.07 -3.69
C ARG A 141 11.41 0.11 -4.65
N THR A 142 11.25 1.34 -4.14
CA THR A 142 11.22 2.53 -5.00
C THR A 142 12.53 2.69 -5.77
N ARG A 143 13.70 2.46 -5.15
CA ARG A 143 15.02 2.58 -5.81
C ARG A 143 15.27 1.49 -6.84
N LEU A 144 14.86 0.25 -6.59
CA LEU A 144 14.94 -0.83 -7.57
C LEU A 144 14.08 -0.54 -8.79
N VAL A 145 12.87 -0.03 -8.59
CA VAL A 145 12.01 0.37 -9.70
C VAL A 145 12.61 1.55 -10.46
N ALA A 146 13.18 2.54 -9.78
CA ALA A 146 13.81 3.71 -10.40
C ALA A 146 15.06 3.39 -11.24
N HIS A 147 15.70 2.25 -11.02
CA HIS A 147 16.96 1.91 -11.67
C HIS A 147 16.76 1.44 -13.12
N GLU A 148 17.05 2.34 -14.06
CA GLU A 148 16.86 2.16 -15.50
C GLU A 148 18.05 1.47 -16.19
N ALA A 149 18.41 0.27 -15.72
CA ALA A 149 19.46 -0.53 -16.35
C ALA A 149 18.98 -1.94 -16.75
N LYS A 150 19.59 -2.45 -17.83
CA LYS A 150 19.47 -3.83 -18.32
C LYS A 150 19.85 -4.86 -17.27
N ASN A 151 20.88 -4.58 -16.49
CA ASN A 151 21.35 -5.49 -15.45
C ASN A 151 20.35 -5.48 -14.30
N PHE A 152 19.75 -6.63 -14.03
CA PHE A 152 18.86 -6.81 -12.89
C PHE A 152 19.69 -6.72 -11.60
N LEU A 153 19.67 -5.55 -10.96
CA LEU A 153 20.29 -5.39 -9.65
C LEU A 153 19.47 -6.16 -8.61
N SER A 154 20.15 -7.01 -7.87
CA SER A 154 19.55 -7.64 -6.69
C SER A 154 19.26 -6.58 -5.62
N MET A 155 18.20 -6.81 -4.85
CA MET A 155 17.87 -6.01 -3.66
C MET A 155 19.08 -5.87 -2.72
N THR A 156 19.87 -6.94 -2.57
CA THR A 156 21.07 -6.95 -1.72
C THR A 156 22.17 -6.05 -2.25
N SER A 157 22.30 -5.91 -3.57
CA SER A 157 23.27 -5.01 -4.19
C SER A 157 22.94 -3.55 -3.90
N ILE A 158 21.66 -3.16 -4.05
CA ILE A 158 21.22 -1.80 -3.70
C ILE A 158 21.36 -1.56 -2.20
N ALA A 159 20.94 -2.51 -1.36
CA ALA A 159 21.08 -2.38 0.10
C ALA A 159 22.55 -2.19 0.51
N ARG A 160 23.47 -2.98 -0.06
CA ARG A 160 24.92 -2.85 0.20
C ARG A 160 25.47 -1.50 -0.28
N GLN A 161 25.02 -1.02 -1.44
CA GLN A 161 25.42 0.29 -1.96
C GLN A 161 24.95 1.43 -1.04
N ILE A 162 23.73 1.35 -0.51
CA ILE A 162 23.20 2.33 0.45
C ILE A 162 24.02 2.30 1.74
N LEU A 163 24.26 1.10 2.28
CA LEU A 163 25.01 0.95 3.51
C LEU A 163 26.44 1.50 3.39
N ARG A 164 27.12 1.26 2.26
CA ARG A 164 28.49 1.77 2.02
C ARG A 164 28.54 3.27 1.78
N SER A 165 27.56 3.84 1.06
CA SER A 165 27.59 5.27 0.67
C SER A 165 26.98 6.21 1.70
N GLN A 166 25.98 5.75 2.47
CA GLN A 166 25.13 6.59 3.31
C GLN A 166 24.95 6.02 4.73
N GLY A 167 25.47 4.83 5.00
CA GLY A 167 25.22 4.12 6.26
C GLY A 167 23.75 3.77 6.46
N VAL A 168 23.39 3.47 7.72
CA VAL A 168 22.03 3.07 8.12
C VAL A 168 21.02 4.21 7.89
N ARG A 169 21.43 5.46 8.09
CA ARG A 169 20.57 6.64 7.88
C ARG A 169 20.08 6.76 6.43
N GLY A 170 20.85 6.24 5.47
CA GLY A 170 20.45 6.20 4.06
C GLY A 170 19.15 5.44 3.79
N PHE A 171 18.81 4.45 4.61
CA PHE A 171 17.58 3.67 4.49
C PHE A 171 16.32 4.43 4.90
N TYR A 172 16.47 5.52 5.66
CA TYR A 172 15.36 6.31 6.21
C TYR A 172 15.15 7.64 5.46
N PHE A 173 15.80 7.80 4.31
CA PHE A 173 15.65 9.00 3.50
C PHE A 173 14.22 9.13 2.96
N GLY A 174 13.56 10.26 3.22
CA GLY A 174 12.17 10.51 2.81
C GLY A 174 11.11 9.97 3.78
N LEU A 175 11.49 9.50 4.98
CA LEU A 175 10.55 8.98 5.97
C LEU A 175 9.48 10.02 6.38
N GLN A 176 9.87 11.27 6.60
CA GLN A 176 8.94 12.34 7.00
C GLN A 176 7.78 12.55 5.99
N PRO A 177 8.04 12.85 4.70
CA PRO A 177 6.95 12.97 3.73
C PRO A 177 6.21 11.64 3.52
N SER A 178 6.84 10.50 3.81
CA SER A 178 6.19 9.19 3.74
C SER A 178 5.15 9.00 4.83
N LEU A 179 5.49 9.29 6.09
CA LEU A 179 4.58 9.25 7.22
C LEU A 179 3.43 10.23 7.01
N PHE A 180 3.73 11.47 6.63
CA PHE A 180 2.69 12.46 6.35
C PHE A 180 1.72 12.01 5.25
N SER A 181 2.25 11.47 4.14
CA SER A 181 1.43 10.94 3.06
C SER A 181 0.55 9.77 3.50
N PHE A 182 1.05 8.89 4.37
CA PHE A 182 0.28 7.75 4.89
C PHE A 182 -0.84 8.20 5.85
N VAL A 183 -0.53 9.10 6.78
CA VAL A 183 -1.51 9.67 7.72
C VAL A 183 -2.60 10.42 6.97
N ALA A 184 -2.22 11.28 6.02
CA ALA A 184 -3.18 12.01 5.20
C ALA A 184 -4.07 11.06 4.38
N SER A 185 -3.49 10.05 3.74
CA SER A 185 -4.25 9.08 2.94
C SER A 185 -5.24 8.28 3.79
N SER A 186 -4.83 7.85 4.98
CA SER A 186 -5.69 7.10 5.91
C SER A 186 -6.82 7.98 6.47
N GLY A 187 -6.50 9.21 6.89
CA GLY A 187 -7.50 10.17 7.37
C GLY A 187 -8.55 10.52 6.31
N LEU A 188 -8.10 10.77 5.08
CA LEU A 188 -9.01 11.04 3.95
C LEU A 188 -9.89 9.83 3.61
N PHE A 189 -9.36 8.61 3.76
CA PHE A 189 -10.14 7.39 3.58
C PHE A 189 -11.26 7.29 4.61
N PHE A 190 -10.95 7.39 5.91
CA PHE A 190 -11.97 7.27 6.96
C PHE A 190 -12.97 8.42 6.91
N TRP A 191 -12.53 9.64 6.64
CA TRP A 191 -13.42 10.79 6.43
C TRP A 191 -14.38 10.54 5.26
N SER A 192 -13.86 10.14 4.10
CA SER A 192 -14.69 9.86 2.93
C SER A 192 -15.59 8.65 3.13
N TYR A 193 -15.15 7.63 3.88
CA TYR A 193 -15.95 6.46 4.22
C TYR A 193 -17.09 6.82 5.16
N SER A 194 -16.83 7.63 6.20
CA SER A 194 -17.86 8.12 7.12
C SER A 194 -18.91 8.94 6.37
N LEU A 195 -18.51 9.84 5.47
CA LEU A 195 -19.45 10.61 4.65
C LEU A 195 -20.29 9.71 3.74
N ALA A 196 -19.65 8.75 3.07
CA ALA A 196 -20.36 7.79 2.24
C ALA A 196 -21.37 6.96 3.04
N ARG A 197 -21.00 6.57 4.28
CA ARG A 197 -21.86 5.79 5.16
C ARG A 197 -23.07 6.59 5.64
N THR A 198 -22.86 7.81 6.12
CA THR A 198 -23.96 8.71 6.54
C THR A 198 -24.92 9.02 5.38
N ALA A 199 -24.40 9.18 4.15
CA ALA A 199 -25.24 9.37 2.97
C ALA A 199 -26.07 8.12 2.62
N THR A 200 -25.55 6.91 2.86
CA THR A 200 -26.30 5.66 2.64
C THR A 200 -27.31 5.35 3.73
N GLU A 201 -27.08 5.79 4.97
CA GLU A 201 -28.03 5.67 6.09
C GLU A 201 -29.29 6.54 5.89
N ALA A 202 -29.16 7.65 5.15
CA ALA A 202 -30.30 8.51 4.79
C ALA A 202 -31.21 7.91 3.69
N LEU A 203 -30.81 6.80 3.07
CA LEU A 203 -31.58 6.09 2.06
C LEU A 203 -32.06 4.75 2.66
N PRO A 204 -33.21 4.19 2.25
CA PRO A 204 -33.65 2.85 2.64
C PRO A 204 -32.81 1.78 1.92
N VAL A 205 -31.50 1.80 2.16
CA VAL A 205 -30.44 1.06 1.44
C VAL A 205 -29.90 -0.10 2.27
N GLU A 206 -30.44 -0.36 3.47
CA GLU A 206 -30.11 -1.53 4.29
C GLU A 206 -30.32 -2.88 3.57
N GLN A 207 -31.04 -2.88 2.44
CA GLN A 207 -31.35 -4.09 1.66
C GLN A 207 -30.49 -4.28 0.40
N ILE A 208 -29.56 -3.38 0.09
CA ILE A 208 -28.68 -3.54 -1.09
C ILE A 208 -27.42 -4.31 -0.69
N TRP A 209 -27.27 -5.51 -1.23
CA TRP A 209 -26.05 -6.31 -1.08
C TRP A 209 -24.83 -5.55 -1.64
N GLY A 210 -23.78 -5.40 -0.84
CA GLY A 210 -22.51 -4.79 -1.27
C GLY A 210 -22.37 -3.28 -1.06
N VAL A 211 -23.30 -2.62 -0.35
CA VAL A 211 -23.21 -1.17 -0.05
C VAL A 211 -21.90 -0.81 0.66
N GLU A 212 -21.46 -1.63 1.61
CA GLU A 212 -20.18 -1.41 2.31
C GLU A 212 -18.98 -1.44 1.35
N ALA A 213 -19.00 -2.35 0.37
CA ALA A 213 -17.97 -2.42 -0.65
C ALA A 213 -18.00 -1.20 -1.59
N LEU A 214 -19.18 -0.71 -1.94
CA LEU A 214 -19.35 0.52 -2.73
C LEU A 214 -18.87 1.76 -1.97
N CYS A 215 -19.24 1.90 -0.70
CA CYS A 215 -18.75 2.98 0.18
C CYS A 215 -17.23 2.90 0.32
N GLY A 216 -16.68 1.70 0.54
CA GLY A 216 -15.24 1.47 0.62
C GLY A 216 -14.51 1.83 -0.68
N PHE A 217 -15.07 1.46 -1.84
CA PHE A 217 -14.50 1.80 -3.14
C PHE A 217 -14.55 3.30 -3.43
N ALA A 218 -15.69 3.95 -3.16
CA ALA A 218 -15.84 5.40 -3.30
C ALA A 218 -14.86 6.14 -2.37
N ALA A 219 -14.80 5.75 -1.10
CA ALA A 219 -13.87 6.32 -0.13
C ALA A 219 -12.41 6.11 -0.54
N GLY A 220 -12.05 4.90 -0.98
CA GLY A 220 -10.71 4.59 -1.47
C GLY A 220 -10.31 5.41 -2.69
N THR A 221 -11.24 5.63 -3.63
CA THR A 221 -11.01 6.42 -4.83
C THR A 221 -10.84 7.90 -4.50
N THR A 222 -11.73 8.46 -3.69
CA THR A 222 -11.68 9.87 -3.25
C THR A 222 -10.42 10.15 -2.43
N ALA A 223 -10.12 9.30 -1.44
CA ALA A 223 -8.93 9.43 -0.62
C ALA A 223 -7.66 9.36 -1.47
N LYS A 224 -7.59 8.39 -2.39
CA LYS A 224 -6.46 8.26 -3.32
C LYS A 224 -6.36 9.47 -4.25
N ALA A 225 -7.47 10.04 -4.73
CA ALA A 225 -7.45 11.24 -5.57
C ALA A 225 -6.87 12.44 -4.81
N LEU A 226 -7.33 12.68 -3.59
CA LEU A 226 -6.89 13.79 -2.75
C LEU A 226 -5.46 13.62 -2.22
N SER A 227 -5.05 12.40 -1.88
CA SER A 227 -3.72 12.11 -1.35
C SER A 227 -2.67 11.80 -2.42
N PHE A 228 -3.04 11.66 -3.70
CA PHE A 228 -2.11 11.29 -4.78
C PHE A 228 -0.94 12.26 -4.95
N PRO A 229 -1.14 13.60 -4.86
CA PRO A 229 -0.03 14.55 -4.94
C PRO A 229 1.06 14.30 -3.89
N LEU A 230 0.66 13.93 -2.67
CA LEU A 230 1.59 13.62 -1.58
C LEU A 230 2.36 12.32 -1.86
N ASP A 231 1.69 11.30 -2.39
CA ASP A 231 2.32 10.03 -2.79
C ASP A 231 3.38 10.26 -3.88
N THR A 232 3.06 11.04 -4.91
CA THR A 232 4.01 11.36 -5.98
C THR A 232 5.23 12.12 -5.45
N ILE A 233 5.03 13.11 -4.59
CA ILE A 233 6.14 13.89 -4.02
C ILE A 233 7.01 13.05 -3.11
N ARG A 234 6.39 12.23 -2.24
CA ARG A 234 7.08 11.25 -1.41
C ARG A 234 8.00 10.35 -2.25
N LYS A 235 7.48 9.74 -3.32
CA LYS A 235 8.26 8.84 -4.18
C LYS A 235 9.43 9.56 -4.87
N ARG A 236 9.24 10.81 -5.28
CA ARG A 236 10.33 11.64 -5.83
C ARG A 236 11.39 11.99 -4.79
N VAL A 237 11.00 12.36 -3.58
CA VAL A 237 11.94 12.62 -2.48
C VAL A 237 12.80 11.38 -2.21
N GLN A 238 12.20 10.18 -2.16
CA GLN A 238 12.91 8.91 -1.92
C GLN A 238 14.05 8.62 -2.93
N ILE A 239 13.91 9.10 -4.17
CA ILE A 239 14.88 8.88 -5.25
C ILE A 239 15.84 10.06 -5.41
N MET A 240 15.30 11.27 -5.49
CA MET A 240 16.05 12.44 -5.94
C MET A 240 16.83 13.14 -4.85
N ARG A 241 16.47 12.90 -3.59
CA ARG A 241 17.14 13.45 -2.41
C ARG A 241 17.33 14.97 -2.45
N PRO A 242 16.24 15.75 -2.59
CA PRO A 242 16.29 17.21 -2.56
C PRO A 242 16.64 17.72 -1.16
N ASP A 243 17.13 18.97 -1.07
CA ASP A 243 17.43 19.63 0.21
C ASP A 243 16.17 19.83 1.08
N SER A 244 15.00 20.00 0.44
CA SER A 244 13.74 20.14 1.15
C SER A 244 12.56 19.56 0.37
N VAL A 245 11.50 19.17 1.07
CA VAL A 245 10.24 18.76 0.43
C VAL A 245 9.63 19.92 -0.37
N LEU A 246 9.80 21.15 0.11
CA LEU A 246 9.30 22.35 -0.55
C LEU A 246 10.03 22.64 -1.87
N SER A 247 11.35 22.40 -1.95
CA SER A 247 12.08 22.54 -3.20
C SER A 247 11.61 21.51 -4.24
N MET A 248 11.31 20.27 -3.83
CA MET A 248 10.71 19.26 -4.70
C MET A 248 9.31 19.64 -5.20
N LEU A 249 8.48 20.19 -4.31
CA LEU A 249 7.14 20.70 -4.67
C LEU A 249 7.25 21.81 -5.73
N LYS A 250 8.11 22.79 -5.49
CA LYS A 250 8.37 23.90 -6.42
C LYS A 250 8.93 23.41 -7.76
N GLN A 251 9.88 22.47 -7.73
CA GLN A 251 10.47 21.89 -8.94
C GLN A 251 9.43 21.13 -9.76
N ASN A 252 8.58 20.32 -9.11
CA ASN A 252 7.52 19.61 -9.81
C ASN A 252 6.49 20.57 -10.42
N TRP A 253 6.07 21.59 -9.66
CA TRP A 253 5.13 22.61 -10.13
C TRP A 253 5.66 23.35 -11.36
N LYS A 254 6.93 23.79 -11.32
CA LYS A 254 7.57 24.48 -12.44
C LYS A 254 7.77 23.61 -13.68
N ALA A 255 7.98 22.31 -13.50
CA ALA A 255 8.30 21.41 -14.62
C ALA A 255 7.05 20.77 -15.27
N HIS A 256 5.98 20.50 -14.51
CA HIS A 256 4.84 19.69 -14.96
C HIS A 256 3.47 20.22 -14.51
N SER A 257 3.43 21.34 -13.77
CA SER A 257 2.22 21.92 -13.19
C SER A 257 1.40 20.88 -12.41
N LEU A 258 0.06 21.02 -12.38
CA LEU A 258 -0.84 20.11 -11.66
C LEU A 258 -0.77 18.67 -12.21
N ARG A 259 -0.57 18.49 -13.51
CA ARG A 259 -0.51 17.17 -14.16
C ARG A 259 0.67 16.32 -13.67
N GLY A 260 1.77 16.95 -13.27
CA GLY A 260 2.93 16.26 -12.70
C GLY A 260 2.63 15.47 -11.43
N PHE A 261 1.69 15.95 -10.63
CA PHE A 261 1.29 15.31 -9.37
C PHE A 261 0.46 14.05 -9.58
N TYR A 262 -0.30 13.98 -10.66
CA TYR A 262 -1.24 12.89 -10.97
C TYR A 262 -0.69 11.84 -11.95
N LYS A 263 0.60 11.88 -12.27
CA LYS A 263 1.24 10.86 -13.12
C LYS A 263 1.14 9.47 -12.45
N GLY A 264 0.49 8.53 -13.14
CA GLY A 264 0.24 7.18 -12.62
C GLY A 264 -1.06 7.02 -11.82
N PHE A 265 -1.88 8.07 -11.68
CA PHE A 265 -3.17 7.97 -10.96
C PHE A 265 -4.10 6.93 -11.57
N LEU A 266 -4.27 6.95 -12.90
CA LEU A 266 -5.10 5.96 -13.61
C LEU A 266 -4.60 4.52 -13.40
N VAL A 267 -3.29 4.30 -13.46
CA VAL A 267 -2.69 2.98 -13.21
C VAL A 267 -2.96 2.53 -11.77
N SER A 268 -2.90 3.47 -10.83
CA SER A 268 -3.22 3.23 -9.42
C SER A 268 -4.69 2.86 -9.18
N LEU A 269 -5.62 3.39 -9.98
CA LEU A 269 -7.04 3.02 -9.93
C LEU A 269 -7.32 1.69 -10.62
N LEU A 270 -6.74 1.48 -11.81
CA LEU A 270 -6.86 0.23 -12.57
C LEU A 270 -6.34 -0.98 -11.81
N LYS A 271 -5.35 -0.79 -10.94
CA LYS A 271 -4.84 -1.85 -10.05
C LYS A 271 -5.87 -2.33 -9.02
N THR A 272 -6.71 -1.44 -8.52
CA THR A 272 -7.50 -1.69 -7.29
C THR A 272 -8.49 -2.84 -7.48
N ALA A 273 -9.26 -2.84 -8.58
CA ALA A 273 -10.25 -3.88 -8.85
C ALA A 273 -9.63 -5.29 -9.08
N PRO A 274 -8.61 -5.46 -9.95
CA PRO A 274 -7.93 -6.75 -10.11
C PRO A 274 -7.29 -7.27 -8.83
N THR A 275 -6.71 -6.39 -8.00
CA THR A 275 -6.09 -6.81 -6.72
C THR A 275 -7.14 -7.46 -5.82
N SER A 276 -8.29 -6.80 -5.64
CA SER A 276 -9.37 -7.33 -4.81
C SER A 276 -9.96 -8.61 -5.39
N ALA A 277 -10.22 -8.64 -6.70
CA ALA A 277 -10.80 -9.81 -7.36
C ALA A 277 -9.89 -11.06 -7.26
N ILE A 278 -8.58 -10.90 -7.47
CA ILE A 278 -7.63 -12.01 -7.35
C ILE A 278 -7.50 -12.43 -5.90
N SER A 279 -7.45 -11.49 -4.95
CA SER A 279 -7.33 -11.82 -3.53
C SER A 279 -8.52 -12.68 -3.07
N ILE A 280 -9.76 -12.28 -3.42
CA ILE A 280 -10.96 -13.03 -3.07
C ILE A 280 -10.94 -14.42 -3.75
N ALA A 281 -10.70 -14.47 -5.06
CA ALA A 281 -10.71 -15.72 -5.80
C ALA A 281 -9.65 -16.73 -5.32
N VAL A 282 -8.46 -16.26 -4.94
CA VAL A 282 -7.40 -17.12 -4.39
C VAL A 282 -7.74 -17.56 -2.98
N TYR A 283 -8.30 -16.68 -2.15
CA TYR A 283 -8.74 -17.02 -0.80
C TYR A 283 -9.78 -18.14 -0.82
N GLU A 284 -10.86 -17.97 -1.58
CA GLU A 284 -11.94 -18.96 -1.70
C GLU A 284 -11.43 -20.31 -2.22
N ARG A 285 -10.58 -20.29 -3.24
CA ARG A 285 -10.00 -21.54 -3.78
C ARG A 285 -9.10 -22.26 -2.81
N THR A 286 -8.35 -21.52 -1.98
CA THR A 286 -7.45 -22.11 -0.99
C THR A 286 -8.25 -22.81 0.10
N ILE A 287 -9.26 -22.13 0.67
CA ILE A 287 -10.16 -22.71 1.68
C ILE A 287 -10.92 -23.92 1.11
N ALA A 288 -11.42 -23.83 -0.11
CA ALA A 288 -12.12 -24.95 -0.77
C ALA A 288 -11.19 -26.17 -0.99
N PHE A 289 -9.91 -25.94 -1.26
CA PHE A 289 -8.92 -27.00 -1.45
C PHE A 289 -8.59 -27.69 -0.12
N GLU A 290 -8.34 -26.93 0.95
CA GLU A 290 -8.05 -27.48 2.29
C GLU A 290 -9.20 -28.33 2.82
N ARG A 291 -10.45 -27.88 2.63
CA ARG A 291 -11.63 -28.64 3.03
C ARG A 291 -11.80 -29.94 2.26
N LYS A 292 -11.51 -29.96 0.95
CA LYS A 292 -11.54 -31.19 0.14
C LYS A 292 -10.49 -32.21 0.56
N GLN A 293 -9.39 -31.80 1.16
CA GLN A 293 -8.37 -32.72 1.68
C GLN A 293 -8.73 -33.33 3.04
N ARG A 294 -9.73 -32.77 3.75
CA ARG A 294 -10.20 -33.31 5.04
C ARG A 294 -11.36 -34.29 4.92
N LEU A 295 -11.99 -34.39 3.74
CA LEU A 295 -13.03 -35.36 3.40
C LEU A 295 -12.42 -36.59 2.72
#